data_AF-A0A101EPU1-F1
#
_entry.id   AF-A0A101EPU1-F1
#
_cell.length_a   1.000
_cell.length_b   1.000
_cell.length_c   1.000
_cell.angle_alpha   90.00
_cell.angle_beta   90.00
_cell.angle_gamma   90.00
#
_symmetry.space_group_name_H-M   'P 1'
#
loop_
_entity.id
_entity.type
_entity.pdbx_description
1 polymer ?
#
loop_
_entity_poly.entity_id
_entity_poly.type
_entity_poly.pdbx_seq_one_letter_code
_entity_poly.pdbx_strand_id
1 'polypeptide(L)' 'MRLDLFLKISVVKRRTVAQKLLKGQRVLVNGRPAKASYEVKDGDIVEVLLPAKKITLRVVGNGGYEILSEERVSKPF' A
#
# COMPACT_ATOMS: atom_id res chain seq x y z
N MET A 1 -5.14 4.86 11.37
CA MET A 1 -3.90 4.02 11.44
C MET A 1 -2.82 4.65 10.56
N ARG A 2 -1.52 4.57 10.88
CA ARG A 2 -0.48 5.13 9.98
C ARG A 2 -0.26 4.25 8.74
N LEU A 3 -0.02 4.88 7.59
CA LEU A 3 0.20 4.18 6.31
C LEU A 3 1.40 3.22 6.35
N ASP A 4 2.46 3.56 7.08
CA ASP A 4 3.61 2.67 7.24
C ASP A 4 3.27 1.39 8.05
N LEU A 5 2.41 1.53 9.06
CA LEU A 5 1.90 0.38 9.82
C LEU A 5 0.92 -0.44 9.00
N PHE A 6 0.03 0.22 8.26
CA PHE A 6 -0.92 -0.43 7.36
C PHE A 6 -0.20 -1.31 6.34
N LEU A 7 0.77 -0.76 5.61
CA LEU A 7 1.56 -1.50 4.62
C LEU A 7 2.28 -2.71 5.24
N LYS A 8 2.75 -2.60 6.49
CA LYS A 8 3.40 -3.72 7.19
C LYS A 8 2.43 -4.86 7.50
N ILE A 9 1.17 -4.54 7.78
CA ILE A 9 0.15 -5.53 8.14
C ILE A 9 -0.45 -6.15 6.88
N SER A 10 -0.71 -5.36 5.84
CA SER A 10 -1.43 -5.81 4.65
C SER A 10 -0.57 -6.28 3.48
N VAL A 11 0.59 -5.68 3.23
CA VAL A 11 1.34 -5.89 1.97
C VAL A 11 2.73 -6.48 2.17
N VAL A 12 3.50 -5.92 3.10
CA VAL A 12 4.92 -6.26 3.26
C VAL A 12 5.23 -6.73 4.67
N LYS A 13 5.97 -7.83 4.82
CA LYS A 13 6.29 -8.37 6.15
C LYS A 13 7.23 -7.48 6.98
N ARG A 14 7.97 -6.55 6.36
CA ARG A 14 9.03 -5.75 6.99
C ARG A 14 8.75 -4.25 6.86
N ARG A 15 8.83 -3.52 7.99
CA ARG A 15 8.63 -2.05 8.06
C ARG A 15 9.63 -1.26 7.20
N THR A 16 10.86 -1.77 7.07
CA THR A 16 11.90 -1.16 6.22
C THR A 16 11.53 -1.18 4.74
N VAL A 17 10.82 -2.22 4.28
CA VAL A 17 10.34 -2.31 2.89
C VAL A 17 9.19 -1.34 2.66
N ALA A 18 8.25 -1.23 3.61
CA ALA A 18 7.16 -0.25 3.53
C ALA A 18 7.70 1.18 3.40
N GLN A 19 8.70 1.54 4.20
CA GLN A 19 9.34 2.85 4.11
C GLN A 19 10.05 3.07 2.77
N LYS A 20 10.71 2.05 2.20
CA LYS A 20 11.32 2.15 0.86
C LYS A 20 10.27 2.40 -0.23
N LEU A 21 9.13 1.70 -0.18
CA LEU A 21 8.04 1.88 -1.14
C LEU A 21 7.45 3.29 -1.07
N LEU A 22 7.23 3.81 0.15
CA LEU A 22 6.75 5.17 0.38
C LEU A 22 7.75 6.23 -0.10
N LYS A 23 9.05 6.05 0.18
CA LYS A 23 10.11 6.94 -0.32
C LYS A 23 10.24 6.91 -1.84
N GLY A 24 10.03 5.73 -2.44
CA GLY A 24 10.07 5.55 -3.89
C GLY A 24 8.80 5.95 -4.63
N GLN A 25 7.82 6.60 -3.96
CA GLN A 25 6.51 6.95 -4.53
C GLN A 25 5.79 5.75 -5.18
N ARG A 26 6.01 4.55 -4.66
CA ARG A 26 5.40 3.29 -5.12
C ARG A 26 4.06 3.01 -4.44
N VAL A 27 3.60 3.91 -3.58
CA VAL A 27 2.35 3.80 -2.84
C VAL A 27 1.52 5.03 -3.13
N LEU A 28 0.31 4.83 -3.64
CA LEU A 28 -0.67 5.89 -3.90
C LEU A 28 -1.86 5.66 -2.99
N VAL A 29 -2.32 6.71 -2.33
CA VAL A 29 -3.57 6.72 -1.57
C VAL A 29 -4.53 7.64 -2.30
N ASN A 30 -5.70 7.12 -2.69
CA ASN A 30 -6.71 7.82 -3.48
C ASN A 30 -6.11 8.48 -4.74
N GLY A 31 -5.20 7.78 -5.42
CA GLY A 31 -4.51 8.26 -6.61
C GLY A 31 -3.39 9.29 -6.38
N ARG A 32 -3.02 9.59 -5.13
CA ARG A 32 -1.96 10.56 -4.79
C ARG A 32 -0.84 9.93 -3.97
N PRO A 33 0.43 10.32 -4.18
CA PRO A 33 1.53 9.83 -3.34
C PRO A 33 1.37 10.35 -1.91
N ALA A 34 1.38 9.42 -0.95
CA ALA A 34 1.18 9.73 0.46
C ALA A 34 2.47 9.60 1.27
N LYS A 35 2.61 10.45 2.30
CA LYS A 35 3.72 10.36 3.25
C LYS A 35 3.53 9.16 4.17
N ALA A 36 4.64 8.63 4.71
CA ALA A 36 4.61 7.55 5.69
C ALA A 36 3.80 7.88 6.96
N SER A 37 3.70 9.17 7.31
CA SER A 37 2.91 9.67 8.44
C SER A 37 1.43 9.85 8.12
N TYR A 38 0.99 9.59 6.89
CA TYR A 38 -0.41 9.71 6.51
C TYR A 38 -1.25 8.75 7.35
N GLU A 39 -2.37 9.25 7.84
CA GLU A 39 -3.33 8.48 8.59
C GLU A 39 -4.39 7.93 7.65
N VAL A 40 -4.34 6.62 7.41
CA VAL A 40 -5.32 5.91 6.59
C VAL A 40 -6.66 5.86 7.30
N LYS A 41 -7.69 6.20 6.55
CA LYS A 41 -9.10 6.19 6.95
C LYS A 41 -9.84 5.07 6.25
N ASP A 42 -10.96 4.69 6.83
CA ASP A 42 -11.83 3.68 6.25
C ASP A 42 -12.38 4.17 4.92
N GLY A 43 -12.35 3.31 3.91
CA GLY A 43 -12.70 3.65 2.54
C GLY A 43 -11.55 4.17 1.68
N ASP A 44 -10.37 4.47 2.25
CA ASP A 44 -9.21 4.86 1.45
C ASP A 44 -8.78 3.73 0.51
N ILE A 45 -8.45 4.08 -0.74
CA ILE A 45 -7.91 3.16 -1.74
C ILE A 45 -6.39 3.32 -1.76
N VAL A 46 -5.68 2.24 -1.44
CA VAL A 46 -4.22 2.17 -1.40
C VAL A 46 -3.73 1.29 -2.54
N GLU A 47 -3.09 1.90 -3.54
CA GLU A 47 -2.38 1.21 -4.60
C GLU A 47 -0.92 1.04 -4.21
N VAL A 48 -0.42 -0.18 -4.30
CA VAL A 48 0.96 -0.53 -4.01
C VAL A 48 1.59 -1.20 -5.22
N LEU A 49 2.62 -0.53 -5.75
CA LEU A 49 3.42 -1.01 -6.86
C LEU A 49 4.63 -1.77 -6.30
N LEU A 50 4.58 -3.11 -6.37
CA LEU A 50 5.73 -3.96 -6.04
C LEU A 50 6.47 -4.33 -7.35
N PRO A 51 7.76 -4.68 -7.27
CA PRO A 51 8.53 -5.04 -8.46
C PRO A 51 7.93 -6.18 -9.29
N ALA A 52 7.24 -7.13 -8.65
CA ALA A 52 6.67 -8.31 -9.30
C ALA A 52 5.15 -8.24 -9.49
N LYS A 53 4.45 -7.30 -8.83
CA LYS A 53 2.99 -7.20 -8.87
C LYS A 53 2.48 -5.82 -8.47
N LYS A 54 1.35 -5.41 -9.03
CA LYS A 54 0.58 -4.25 -8.58
C LYS A 54 -0.59 -4.76 -7.75
N ILE A 55 -0.77 -4.21 -6.55
CA ILE A 55 -1.89 -4.57 -5.67
C ILE A 55 -2.68 -3.31 -5.37
N THR A 56 -4.00 -3.38 -5.52
CA THR A 56 -4.92 -2.33 -5.10
C THR A 56 -5.73 -2.83 -3.92
N LEU A 57 -5.73 -2.06 -2.85
CA LEU A 57 -6.36 -2.42 -1.59
C LEU A 57 -7.33 -1.31 -1.19
N ARG A 58 -8.43 -1.67 -0.54
CA ARG A 58 -9.31 -0.74 0.13
C ARG A 58 -9.20 -0.93 1.63
N VAL A 59 -9.10 0.16 2.38
CA VAL A 59 -9.09 0.12 3.84
C VAL A 59 -10.53 -0.11 4.33
N VAL A 60 -10.71 -1.10 5.21
CA VAL A 60 -11.99 -1.41 5.83
C VAL A 60 -11.87 -1.13 7.33
N GLY A 61 -12.96 -0.64 7.94
CA GLY A 61 -13.02 -0.38 9.38
C GLY A 61 -12.53 -1.55 10.22
N ASN A 62 -12.07 -1.25 11.44
CA ASN A 62 -11.42 -2.19 12.38
C ASN A 62 -10.02 -2.67 11.98
N GLY A 63 -9.32 -1.94 11.10
CA GLY A 63 -7.94 -2.27 10.71
C GLY A 63 -7.85 -3.41 9.69
N GLY A 64 -8.98 -3.77 9.07
CA GLY A 64 -9.05 -4.69 7.95
C GLY A 64 -8.68 -4.02 6.63
N TYR A 65 -8.54 -4.84 5.59
CA TYR A 65 -8.38 -4.38 4.23
C TYR A 65 -9.03 -5.38 3.28
N GLU A 66 -9.47 -4.88 2.14
CA GLU A 66 -10.06 -5.66 1.06
C GLU A 66 -9.16 -5.53 -0.18
N ILE A 67 -8.91 -6.64 -0.86
CA ILE A 67 -8.09 -6.65 -2.08
C ILE A 67 -9.02 -6.40 -3.27
N LEU A 68 -8.87 -5.26 -3.94
CA LEU A 68 -9.66 -4.91 -5.12
C LEU A 68 -9.06 -5.52 -6.39
N SER A 69 -7.74 -5.50 -6.52
CA SER A 69 -7.05 -6.11 -7.66
C SER A 69 -5.62 -6.54 -7.32
N GLU A 70 -5.18 -7.65 -7.89
CA GLU A 70 -3.79 -8.08 -7.87
C GLU A 70 -3.34 -8.46 -9.28
N GLU A 71 -2.48 -7.66 -9.87
CA GLU A 71 -1.91 -7.88 -11.20
C GLU A 71 -0.46 -8.32 -11.08
N ARG A 72 -0.12 -9.51 -11.59
CA ARG A 72 1.27 -9.98 -11.66
C ARG A 72 1.96 -9.32 -12.85
N VAL A 73 3.05 -8.60 -12.58
CA VAL A 73 3.84 -7.95 -13.62
C VAL A 73 4.83 -8.99 -14.16
N SER A 74 4.68 -9.39 -15.42
CA SER A 74 5.49 -10.45 -16.05
C SER A 74 6.91 -10.02 -16.45
N LYS A 75 7.23 -8.73 -16.39
CA LYS A 75 8.59 -8.20 -16.57
C LYS A 75 8.98 -7.28 -15.40
N PRO A 76 9.93 -7.68 -14.54
CA PRO A 76 10.49 -6.75 -13.55
C PRO A 76 11.19 -5.60 -14.29
N PHE A 77 10.93 -4.36 -13.86
CA PHE A 77 11.66 -3.16 -14.29
C PHE A 77 13.12 -3.22 -13.86
#